data_AF-A0A1D2UGJ1-F1
#
_entry.id   AF-A0A1D2UGJ1-F1
#
_cell.length_a   1.000
_cell.length_b   1.000
_cell.length_c   1.000
_cell.angle_alpha   90.00
_cell.angle_beta   90.00
_cell.angle_gamma   90.00
#
_symmetry.space_group_name_H-M   'P 1'
#
loop_
_entity.id
_entity.type
_entity.pdbx_description
1 polymer ?
#
loop_
_entity_poly.entity_id
_entity_poly.type
_entity_poly.pdbx_seq_one_letter_code
_entity_poly.pdbx_strand_id
1 'polypeptide(L)'
;MVESLRYWVEETGVSGFRFDLATVLGREPGFNPDARMLQMIKTDPVLSKCQLVAEPWDPGPGGYGVGQFGKEFREWNDTYRDEVRGFWRGEPGKIGALAGKVAGSAEIYNFAGRKPSAGVNFLAVHDGFTLADLVSYADKHNEANGEGNRDGNNNNQSWNCGAEGPTDDEGINMARKRDVRALLATLFMSRGMPLIQQGDEMGRTQQGNNNAYAQDNEITWLDWEHADGALVDYVAAAHRFRKEHPALTHDHFLDGKGKHGIRDVVWWHQDGREMNDGDWNNAGQSMLGMQLRTTDDEVLVWFNRHAETMPARLPEGAWEVGFVSDDKEELPIAGGVVTLPPRSVVALLRTQIPPDKDPSEVPPDKEPPPAKEPEGVPPAGPPEQAPPPAEAPPPQFPGEVPAPKTA
;
A
#
# COMPACT_ATOMS: atom_id res chain seq x y z
N MET A 1 -13.40 2.15 -33.45
CA MET A 1 -12.71 1.67 -32.22
C MET A 1 -13.04 0.21 -31.92
N VAL A 2 -14.29 -0.15 -31.63
CA VAL A 2 -14.68 -1.55 -31.32
C VAL A 2 -14.21 -2.55 -32.36
N GLU A 3 -14.35 -2.26 -33.66
CA GLU A 3 -13.85 -3.13 -34.74
C GLU A 3 -12.33 -3.35 -34.68
N SER A 4 -11.55 -2.32 -34.32
CA SER A 4 -10.10 -2.43 -34.14
C SER A 4 -9.75 -3.34 -32.94
N LEU A 5 -10.45 -3.17 -31.82
CA LEU A 5 -10.26 -4.03 -30.65
C LEU A 5 -10.60 -5.48 -30.98
N ARG A 6 -11.71 -5.73 -31.69
CA ARG A 6 -12.08 -7.07 -32.15
C ARG A 6 -11.02 -7.68 -33.06
N TYR A 7 -10.51 -6.92 -34.02
CA TYR A 7 -9.42 -7.37 -34.90
C TYR A 7 -8.21 -7.87 -34.10
N TRP A 8 -7.75 -7.12 -33.09
CA TRP A 8 -6.64 -7.55 -32.25
C TRP A 8 -6.94 -8.86 -31.49
N VAL A 9 -8.16 -9.04 -31.01
CA VAL A 9 -8.55 -10.27 -30.32
C VAL A 9 -8.66 -11.46 -31.28
N GLU A 10 -9.45 -11.31 -32.34
CA GLU A 10 -9.86 -12.40 -33.22
C GLU A 10 -8.76 -12.79 -34.21
N GLU A 11 -8.02 -11.83 -34.75
CA GLU A 11 -7.03 -12.06 -35.81
C GLU A 11 -5.60 -12.22 -35.27
N THR A 12 -5.29 -11.66 -34.10
CA THR A 12 -3.92 -11.69 -33.55
C THR A 12 -3.78 -12.42 -32.22
N GLY A 13 -4.90 -12.74 -31.55
CA GLY A 13 -4.91 -13.49 -30.29
C GLY A 13 -4.64 -12.65 -29.04
N VAL A 14 -4.77 -11.33 -29.10
CA VAL A 14 -4.65 -10.46 -27.91
C VAL A 14 -5.73 -10.83 -26.88
N SER A 15 -5.33 -11.01 -25.62
CA SER A 15 -6.23 -11.44 -24.52
C SER A 15 -6.92 -10.28 -23.78
N GLY A 16 -6.47 -9.04 -24.00
CA GLY A 16 -6.94 -7.89 -23.25
C GLY A 16 -6.23 -6.60 -23.61
N PHE A 17 -6.69 -5.49 -23.01
CA PHE A 17 -6.24 -4.14 -23.30
C PHE A 17 -6.06 -3.35 -22.02
N ARG A 18 -4.96 -2.57 -21.94
CA ARG A 18 -4.83 -1.42 -21.04
C ARG A 18 -5.12 -0.17 -21.86
N PHE A 19 -6.20 0.54 -21.52
CA PHE A 19 -6.60 1.78 -22.17
C PHE A 19 -5.88 2.95 -21.53
N ASP A 20 -5.05 3.62 -22.33
CA ASP A 20 -4.42 4.90 -22.00
C ASP A 20 -5.47 6.01 -21.89
N LEU A 21 -5.33 6.85 -20.85
CA LEU A 21 -6.25 7.94 -20.53
C LEU A 21 -7.73 7.55 -20.73
N ALA A 22 -8.14 6.43 -20.12
CA ALA A 22 -9.35 5.69 -20.48
C ALA A 22 -10.64 6.50 -20.31
N THR A 23 -10.62 7.56 -19.50
CA THR A 23 -11.78 8.44 -19.30
C THR A 23 -12.14 9.25 -20.54
N VAL A 24 -11.21 9.38 -21.49
CA VAL A 24 -11.51 9.95 -22.83
C VAL A 24 -12.58 9.13 -23.57
N LEU A 25 -12.65 7.81 -23.34
CA LEU A 25 -13.69 6.95 -23.92
C LEU A 25 -15.09 7.26 -23.40
N GLY A 26 -15.17 7.84 -22.20
CA GLY A 26 -16.41 8.22 -21.54
C GLY A 26 -16.72 9.71 -21.58
N ARG A 27 -16.02 10.51 -22.41
CA ARG A 27 -16.01 11.96 -22.25
C ARG A 27 -17.30 12.62 -22.76
N GLU A 28 -18.09 13.15 -21.82
CA GLU A 28 -19.30 13.94 -22.04
C GLU A 28 -19.33 15.11 -21.03
N PRO A 29 -18.95 16.32 -21.48
CA PRO A 29 -18.18 17.34 -20.72
C PRO A 29 -17.12 16.91 -19.70
N GLY A 30 -17.41 15.93 -18.83
CA GLY A 30 -16.47 15.22 -17.95
C GLY A 30 -16.53 13.72 -18.20
N PHE A 31 -16.02 12.90 -17.28
CA PHE A 31 -16.16 11.45 -17.40
C PHE A 31 -17.60 10.99 -17.13
N ASN A 32 -18.20 10.30 -18.11
CA ASN A 32 -19.46 9.59 -17.98
C ASN A 32 -19.20 8.07 -18.09
N PRO A 33 -19.36 7.28 -16.99
CA PRO A 33 -19.12 5.83 -17.00
C PRO A 33 -20.15 5.04 -17.85
N ASP A 34 -21.28 5.68 -18.17
CA ASP A 34 -22.37 5.15 -18.99
C ASP A 34 -22.33 5.62 -20.45
N ALA A 35 -21.27 6.33 -20.85
CA ALA A 35 -21.09 6.79 -22.21
C ALA A 35 -21.18 5.64 -23.22
N ARG A 36 -21.69 5.97 -24.42
CA ARG A 36 -21.98 4.99 -25.47
C ARG A 36 -20.79 4.10 -25.83
N MET A 37 -19.58 4.65 -25.95
CA MET A 37 -18.39 3.88 -26.32
C MET A 37 -18.04 2.84 -25.25
N LEU A 38 -18.09 3.21 -23.97
CA LEU A 38 -17.86 2.27 -22.86
C LEU A 38 -18.91 1.17 -22.84
N GLN A 39 -20.19 1.51 -23.02
CA GLN A 39 -21.26 0.52 -23.11
C GLN A 39 -21.06 -0.44 -24.28
N MET A 40 -20.65 0.06 -25.44
CA MET A 40 -20.32 -0.78 -26.59
C MET A 40 -19.17 -1.74 -26.28
N ILE A 41 -18.10 -1.31 -25.59
CA ILE A 41 -16.99 -2.19 -25.20
C ILE A 41 -17.46 -3.23 -24.17
N LYS A 42 -18.17 -2.81 -23.12
CA LYS A 42 -18.64 -3.68 -22.02
C LYS A 42 -19.60 -4.77 -22.48
N THR A 43 -20.44 -4.48 -23.48
CA THR A 43 -21.49 -5.39 -23.95
C THR A 43 -21.12 -6.16 -25.22
N ASP A 44 -19.95 -5.89 -25.80
CA ASP A 44 -19.47 -6.58 -26.99
C ASP A 44 -19.27 -8.09 -26.74
N PRO A 45 -19.80 -8.99 -27.59
CA PRO A 45 -19.67 -10.43 -27.38
C PRO A 45 -18.23 -10.98 -27.37
N VAL A 46 -17.28 -10.25 -27.96
CA VAL A 46 -15.85 -10.56 -27.98
C VAL A 46 -15.16 -9.84 -26.83
N LEU A 47 -15.30 -8.51 -26.75
CA LEU A 47 -14.54 -7.70 -25.79
C LEU A 47 -14.95 -7.92 -24.33
N SER A 48 -16.21 -8.27 -24.07
CA SER A 48 -16.70 -8.59 -22.71
C SER A 48 -16.02 -9.80 -22.06
N LYS A 49 -15.29 -10.61 -22.84
CA LYS A 49 -14.51 -11.76 -22.37
C LYS A 49 -13.02 -11.43 -22.18
N CYS A 50 -12.59 -10.25 -22.61
CA CYS A 50 -11.20 -9.82 -22.55
C CYS A 50 -10.85 -9.24 -21.18
N GLN A 51 -9.56 -9.18 -20.87
CA GLN A 51 -9.09 -8.41 -19.73
C GLN A 51 -9.11 -6.92 -20.10
N LEU A 52 -9.93 -6.11 -19.42
CA LEU A 52 -10.01 -4.68 -19.65
C LEU A 52 -9.39 -3.94 -18.46
N VAL A 53 -8.35 -3.15 -18.70
CA VAL A 53 -7.68 -2.33 -17.69
C VAL A 53 -7.76 -0.87 -18.12
N ALA A 54 -8.21 0.01 -17.25
CA ALA A 54 -8.24 1.45 -17.49
C ALA A 54 -7.07 2.12 -16.77
N GLU A 55 -6.48 3.12 -17.42
CA GLU A 55 -5.93 4.29 -16.73
C GLU A 55 -7.11 5.24 -16.46
N PRO A 56 -7.65 5.29 -15.23
CA PRO A 56 -8.93 5.91 -14.96
C PRO A 56 -8.84 7.43 -14.77
N TRP A 57 -8.03 8.12 -15.57
CA TRP A 57 -7.92 9.58 -15.57
C TRP A 57 -7.55 10.16 -16.93
N ASP A 58 -7.84 11.44 -17.15
CA ASP A 58 -7.34 12.26 -18.26
C ASP A 58 -7.00 13.67 -17.75
N PRO A 59 -6.12 14.43 -18.44
CA PRO A 59 -5.69 15.75 -17.97
C PRO A 59 -6.77 16.84 -18.05
N GLY A 60 -7.90 16.57 -18.69
CA GLY A 60 -8.98 17.55 -18.82
C GLY A 60 -9.83 17.66 -17.54
N PRO A 61 -10.54 18.78 -17.34
CA PRO A 61 -11.46 18.94 -16.22
C PRO A 61 -12.50 17.82 -16.16
N GLY A 62 -12.77 17.31 -14.95
CA GLY A 62 -13.68 16.18 -14.74
C GLY A 62 -13.15 14.84 -15.25
N GLY A 63 -11.84 14.74 -15.51
CA GLY A 63 -11.20 13.55 -16.05
C GLY A 63 -10.86 12.47 -15.03
N TYR A 64 -10.85 12.74 -13.71
CA TYR A 64 -10.51 11.74 -12.69
C TYR A 64 -11.69 10.80 -12.40
N GLY A 65 -11.58 9.56 -12.89
CA GLY A 65 -12.63 8.53 -12.89
C GLY A 65 -12.32 7.27 -12.08
N VAL A 66 -11.34 7.34 -11.16
CA VAL A 66 -10.97 6.19 -10.30
C VAL A 66 -12.19 5.61 -9.58
N GLY A 67 -12.36 4.29 -9.67
CA GLY A 67 -13.47 3.52 -9.13
C GLY A 67 -14.70 3.44 -10.07
N GLN A 68 -14.78 4.24 -11.12
CA GLN A 68 -16.05 4.47 -11.83
C GLN A 68 -16.24 3.62 -13.10
N PHE A 69 -15.27 2.78 -13.50
CA PHE A 69 -15.37 2.04 -14.76
C PHE A 69 -16.29 0.82 -14.73
N GLY A 70 -16.74 0.40 -13.55
CA GLY A 70 -17.61 -0.76 -13.36
C GLY A 70 -16.83 -2.07 -13.19
N LYS A 71 -17.57 -3.20 -13.07
CA LYS A 71 -16.99 -4.52 -12.75
C LYS A 71 -16.27 -5.18 -13.92
N GLU A 72 -16.56 -4.74 -15.14
CA GLU A 72 -15.96 -5.26 -16.37
C GLU A 72 -14.50 -4.81 -16.52
N PHE A 73 -14.13 -3.70 -15.86
CA PHE A 73 -12.80 -3.11 -15.90
C PHE A 73 -12.06 -3.29 -14.58
N ARG A 74 -10.76 -3.53 -14.71
CA ARG A 74 -9.75 -3.25 -13.69
C ARG A 74 -9.21 -1.85 -13.92
N GLU A 75 -8.65 -1.23 -12.89
CA GLU A 75 -8.21 0.15 -12.92
C GLU A 75 -6.83 0.28 -12.30
N TRP A 76 -5.92 0.97 -12.97
CA TRP A 76 -4.68 1.41 -12.34
C TRP A 76 -5.01 2.22 -11.08
N ASN A 77 -4.43 1.78 -9.96
CA ASN A 77 -4.63 2.39 -8.65
C ASN A 77 -3.45 3.30 -8.29
N ASP A 78 -3.47 4.54 -8.78
CA ASP A 78 -2.50 5.57 -8.43
C ASP A 78 -2.48 5.89 -6.92
N THR A 79 -3.64 5.81 -6.26
CA THR A 79 -3.70 5.99 -4.81
C THR A 79 -2.95 4.90 -4.05
N TYR A 80 -2.87 3.67 -4.58
CA TYR A 80 -1.99 2.62 -4.01
C TYR A 80 -0.53 3.02 -4.15
N ARG A 81 -0.12 3.43 -5.36
CA ARG A 81 1.25 3.90 -5.65
C ARG A 81 1.64 4.99 -4.67
N ASP A 82 0.84 6.05 -4.56
CA ASP A 82 1.22 7.24 -3.80
C ASP A 82 1.22 7.02 -2.29
N GLU A 83 0.24 6.28 -1.75
CA GLU A 83 0.18 6.02 -0.31
C GLU A 83 1.24 5.02 0.15
N VAL A 84 1.55 4.00 -0.65
CA VAL A 84 2.62 3.04 -0.31
C VAL A 84 3.99 3.71 -0.44
N ARG A 85 4.23 4.49 -1.51
CA ARG A 85 5.45 5.30 -1.63
C ARG A 85 5.58 6.28 -0.47
N GLY A 86 4.53 7.02 -0.14
CA GLY A 86 4.51 7.97 0.98
C GLY A 86 4.77 7.30 2.33
N PHE A 87 4.20 6.11 2.57
CA PHE A 87 4.54 5.30 3.75
C PHE A 87 6.04 5.03 3.75
N TRP A 88 6.60 4.35 2.75
CA TRP A 88 8.02 3.97 2.75
C TRP A 88 8.98 5.15 2.72
N ARG A 89 8.60 6.30 2.15
CA ARG A 89 9.38 7.55 2.18
C ARG A 89 9.53 8.12 3.59
N GLY A 90 8.59 7.82 4.50
CA GLY A 90 8.60 8.32 5.87
C GLY A 90 7.54 9.38 6.17
N GLU A 91 6.51 9.54 5.33
CA GLU A 91 5.45 10.51 5.60
C GLU A 91 4.69 10.17 6.90
N PRO A 92 4.43 11.15 7.78
CA PRO A 92 3.67 10.91 9.01
C PRO A 92 2.22 10.50 8.72
N GLY A 93 1.62 9.69 9.60
CA GLY A 93 0.18 9.39 9.58
C GLY A 93 -0.28 8.46 8.44
N LYS A 94 0.63 7.69 7.84
CA LYS A 94 0.32 6.82 6.68
C LYS A 94 -0.21 5.43 7.01
N ILE A 95 -0.27 5.03 8.27
CA ILE A 95 -0.61 3.64 8.66
C ILE A 95 -2.04 3.26 8.27
N GLY A 96 -3.03 4.14 8.47
CA GLY A 96 -4.41 3.88 8.04
C GLY A 96 -4.53 3.76 6.52
N ALA A 97 -3.84 4.63 5.77
CA ALA A 97 -3.80 4.56 4.31
C ALA A 97 -3.14 3.27 3.84
N LEU A 98 -1.98 2.91 4.40
CA LEU A 98 -1.29 1.65 4.11
C LEU A 98 -2.23 0.45 4.33
N ALA A 99 -2.90 0.38 5.48
CA ALA A 99 -3.84 -0.71 5.78
C ALA A 99 -4.94 -0.83 4.71
N GLY A 100 -5.56 0.28 4.32
CA GLY A 100 -6.55 0.28 3.23
C GLY A 100 -5.99 -0.21 1.90
N LYS A 101 -4.78 0.22 1.53
CA LYS A 101 -4.11 -0.17 0.28
C LYS A 101 -3.72 -1.65 0.25
N VAL A 102 -3.08 -2.15 1.30
CA VAL A 102 -2.69 -3.58 1.36
C VAL A 102 -3.90 -4.50 1.53
N ALA A 103 -5.03 -4.00 2.04
CA ALA A 103 -6.31 -4.71 2.10
C ALA A 103 -7.12 -4.70 0.79
N GLY A 104 -6.62 -4.06 -0.27
CA GLY A 104 -7.22 -4.09 -1.61
C GLY A 104 -8.07 -2.88 -1.97
N SER A 105 -7.88 -1.75 -1.27
CA SER A 105 -8.55 -0.47 -1.57
C SER A 105 -10.08 -0.56 -1.60
N ALA A 106 -10.66 -1.13 -0.53
CA ALA A 106 -12.10 -1.29 -0.39
C ALA A 106 -12.86 0.04 -0.48
N GLU A 107 -12.25 1.14 -0.03
CA GLU A 107 -12.78 2.50 -0.13
C GLU A 107 -13.00 2.97 -1.58
N ILE A 108 -12.30 2.36 -2.55
CA ILE A 108 -12.40 2.66 -3.97
C ILE A 108 -13.22 1.60 -4.72
N TYR A 109 -13.12 0.33 -4.32
CA TYR A 109 -13.60 -0.76 -5.16
C TYR A 109 -14.70 -1.62 -4.51
N ASN A 110 -15.02 -1.47 -3.22
CA ASN A 110 -16.01 -2.33 -2.55
C ASN A 110 -17.46 -1.87 -2.77
N PHE A 111 -17.89 -1.87 -4.04
CA PHE A 111 -19.28 -1.63 -4.43
C PHE A 111 -19.63 -2.30 -5.75
N ALA A 112 -20.92 -2.39 -6.06
CA ALA A 112 -21.46 -2.91 -7.33
C ALA A 112 -20.91 -4.30 -7.75
N GLY A 113 -20.58 -5.16 -6.78
CA GLY A 113 -20.09 -6.52 -7.02
C GLY A 113 -18.65 -6.60 -7.55
N ARG A 114 -17.90 -5.50 -7.47
CA ARG A 114 -16.45 -5.49 -7.71
C ARG A 114 -15.72 -6.23 -6.58
N LYS A 115 -14.46 -6.54 -6.83
CA LYS A 115 -13.58 -7.33 -5.97
C LYS A 115 -12.23 -6.62 -5.81
N PRO A 116 -11.37 -7.00 -4.86
CA PRO A 116 -10.02 -6.44 -4.75
C PRO A 116 -9.25 -6.44 -6.07
N SER A 117 -9.40 -7.47 -6.92
CA SER A 117 -8.75 -7.54 -8.23
C SER A 117 -9.18 -6.47 -9.23
N ALA A 118 -10.19 -5.65 -8.91
CA ALA A 118 -10.56 -4.48 -9.68
C ALA A 118 -9.48 -3.39 -9.61
N GLY A 119 -8.72 -3.31 -8.52
CA GLY A 119 -7.54 -2.46 -8.40
C GLY A 119 -6.29 -3.15 -8.95
N VAL A 120 -5.60 -2.48 -9.87
CA VAL A 120 -4.24 -2.83 -10.29
C VAL A 120 -3.27 -2.04 -9.42
N ASN A 121 -2.65 -2.72 -8.47
CA ASN A 121 -1.65 -2.16 -7.59
C ASN A 121 -0.31 -2.09 -8.33
N PHE A 122 0.34 -0.94 -8.32
CA PHE A 122 1.66 -0.77 -8.92
C PHE A 122 2.46 0.24 -8.09
N LEU A 123 3.78 0.13 -8.16
CA LEU A 123 4.69 1.04 -7.48
C LEU A 123 5.51 1.87 -8.45
N ALA A 124 5.70 1.42 -9.67
CA ALA A 124 6.30 2.14 -10.79
C ALA A 124 5.69 1.58 -12.08
N VAL A 125 5.66 2.41 -13.11
CA VAL A 125 5.20 2.11 -14.48
C VAL A 125 6.08 2.91 -15.45
N HIS A 126 5.73 2.96 -16.74
CA HIS A 126 6.50 3.73 -17.71
C HIS A 126 6.49 5.24 -17.46
N ASP A 127 5.43 5.76 -16.83
CA ASP A 127 5.37 7.14 -16.36
C ASP A 127 6.02 7.28 -14.99
N GLY A 128 6.99 8.18 -14.86
CA GLY A 128 7.71 8.43 -13.62
C GLY A 128 9.00 7.62 -13.52
N PHE A 129 9.53 7.54 -12.30
CA PHE A 129 10.73 6.75 -12.02
C PHE A 129 10.49 5.24 -12.12
N THR A 130 11.52 4.52 -12.54
CA THR A 130 11.73 3.09 -12.21
C THR A 130 11.76 2.89 -10.69
N LEU A 131 11.60 1.65 -10.22
CA LEU A 131 11.66 1.39 -8.78
C LEU A 131 13.05 1.65 -8.19
N ALA A 132 14.12 1.41 -8.95
CA ALA A 132 15.48 1.71 -8.52
C ALA A 132 15.73 3.23 -8.43
N ASP A 133 15.21 4.01 -9.40
CA ASP A 133 15.38 5.46 -9.39
C ASP A 133 14.52 6.14 -8.31
N LEU A 134 13.37 5.56 -7.97
CA LEU A 134 12.50 6.04 -6.90
C LEU A 134 13.24 6.18 -5.55
N VAL A 135 14.22 5.31 -5.29
CA VAL A 135 15.03 5.30 -4.07
C VAL A 135 16.43 5.90 -4.27
N SER A 136 16.72 6.40 -5.48
CA SER A 136 18.05 6.92 -5.85
C SER A 136 18.04 8.41 -6.21
N TYR A 137 16.89 9.01 -6.49
CA TYR A 137 16.77 10.40 -6.93
C TYR A 137 15.69 11.16 -6.15
N ALA A 138 16.02 12.36 -5.67
CA ALA A 138 15.08 13.27 -5.06
C ALA A 138 14.38 14.13 -6.12
N ASP A 139 15.11 14.49 -7.18
CA ASP A 139 14.64 15.32 -8.28
C ASP A 139 14.73 14.56 -9.61
N LYS A 140 13.94 15.00 -10.61
CA LYS A 140 13.99 14.45 -11.97
C LYS A 140 15.17 15.03 -12.74
N HIS A 141 15.77 14.21 -13.61
CA HIS A 141 16.90 14.53 -14.49
C HIS A 141 16.50 14.23 -15.94
N ASN A 142 15.56 15.02 -16.47
CA ASN A 142 14.99 14.82 -17.81
C ASN A 142 15.73 15.64 -18.89
N GLU A 143 16.94 16.14 -18.61
CA GLU A 143 17.70 17.01 -19.53
C GLU A 143 17.88 16.37 -20.91
N ALA A 144 18.05 15.05 -20.97
CA ALA A 144 18.18 14.28 -22.19
C ALA A 144 16.97 14.40 -23.14
N ASN A 145 15.79 14.80 -22.64
CA ASN A 145 14.59 14.99 -23.44
C ASN A 145 14.62 16.30 -24.24
N GLY A 146 15.57 17.22 -23.95
CA GLY A 146 15.73 18.47 -24.70
C GLY A 146 14.73 19.58 -24.32
N GLU A 147 13.91 19.38 -23.30
CA GLU A 147 12.91 20.35 -22.85
C GLU A 147 13.39 21.19 -21.64
N GLY A 148 14.68 21.16 -21.34
CA GLY A 148 15.26 21.87 -20.20
C GLY A 148 14.65 21.43 -18.86
N ASN A 149 14.43 20.12 -18.70
CA ASN A 149 13.89 19.47 -17.50
C ASN A 149 12.47 19.97 -17.10
N ARG A 150 11.70 20.55 -18.03
CA ARG A 150 10.33 21.04 -17.76
C ARG A 150 9.28 19.94 -17.81
N ASP A 151 9.52 18.91 -18.61
CA ASP A 151 8.62 17.77 -18.83
C ASP A 151 8.69 16.75 -17.68
N GLY A 152 7.68 15.91 -17.54
CA GLY A 152 7.59 14.93 -16.45
C GLY A 152 7.04 15.48 -15.13
N ASN A 153 6.64 14.58 -14.24
CA ASN A 153 6.02 14.92 -12.96
C ASN A 153 7.05 15.46 -11.95
N ASN A 154 6.70 16.52 -11.22
CA ASN A 154 7.55 17.08 -10.15
C ASN A 154 7.29 16.45 -8.78
N ASN A 155 6.17 15.74 -8.59
CA ASN A 155 5.85 15.06 -7.34
C ASN A 155 5.97 13.53 -7.52
N ASN A 156 7.18 13.01 -7.31
CA ASN A 156 7.48 11.59 -7.53
C ASN A 156 7.28 10.70 -6.29
N GLN A 157 7.14 11.30 -5.11
CA GLN A 157 7.21 10.60 -3.83
C GLN A 157 8.47 9.74 -3.68
N SER A 158 9.59 10.25 -4.20
CA SER A 158 10.90 9.61 -4.19
C SER A 158 11.78 10.10 -3.03
N TRP A 159 12.86 9.38 -2.77
CA TRP A 159 13.92 9.75 -1.86
C TRP A 159 15.22 9.14 -2.37
N ASN A 160 16.37 9.74 -2.08
CA ASN A 160 17.64 9.32 -2.68
C ASN A 160 18.57 8.57 -1.71
N CYS A 161 18.05 8.25 -0.52
CA CYS A 161 18.78 7.62 0.59
C CYS A 161 20.06 8.38 1.04
N GLY A 162 20.20 9.66 0.70
CA GLY A 162 21.31 10.52 1.12
C GLY A 162 22.26 10.97 0.01
N ALA A 163 22.18 10.39 -1.19
CA ALA A 163 23.00 10.78 -2.34
C ALA A 163 22.13 10.83 -3.61
N GLU A 164 22.30 11.85 -4.46
CA GLU A 164 21.55 11.94 -5.72
C GLU A 164 22.21 11.06 -6.80
N GLY A 165 21.52 10.03 -7.28
CA GLY A 165 22.01 9.12 -8.31
C GLY A 165 23.05 8.11 -7.81
N PRO A 166 23.92 7.59 -8.70
CA PRO A 166 24.95 6.60 -8.37
C PRO A 166 25.92 7.09 -7.29
N THR A 167 26.37 6.18 -6.43
CA THR A 167 27.31 6.48 -5.34
C THR A 167 28.16 5.26 -4.99
N ASP A 168 29.37 5.50 -4.50
CA ASP A 168 30.27 4.46 -3.97
C ASP A 168 30.03 4.16 -2.48
N ASP A 169 29.11 4.90 -1.83
CA ASP A 169 28.75 4.65 -0.42
C ASP A 169 27.95 3.34 -0.30
N GLU A 170 28.60 2.30 0.20
CA GLU A 170 28.01 0.98 0.41
C GLU A 170 26.80 1.01 1.36
N GLY A 171 26.79 1.91 2.34
CA GLY A 171 25.69 2.08 3.29
C GLY A 171 24.42 2.56 2.59
N ILE A 172 24.55 3.57 1.72
CA ILE A 172 23.45 4.08 0.89
C ILE A 172 22.96 3.01 -0.09
N ASN A 173 23.88 2.34 -0.78
CA ASN A 173 23.52 1.29 -1.74
C ASN A 173 22.79 0.11 -1.07
N MET A 174 23.19 -0.27 0.14
CA MET A 174 22.49 -1.29 0.93
C MET A 174 21.10 -0.80 1.40
N ALA A 175 20.95 0.47 1.78
CA ALA A 175 19.66 1.04 2.14
C ALA A 175 18.68 1.02 0.95
N ARG A 176 19.13 1.42 -0.23
CA ARG A 176 18.34 1.37 -1.48
C ARG A 176 17.88 -0.04 -1.83
N LYS A 177 18.77 -1.03 -1.72
CA LYS A 177 18.43 -2.44 -1.94
C LYS A 177 17.35 -2.93 -0.98
N ARG A 178 17.43 -2.56 0.30
CA ARG A 178 16.39 -2.88 1.30
C ARG A 178 15.06 -2.24 0.93
N ASP A 179 15.06 -0.96 0.56
CA ASP A 179 13.85 -0.23 0.20
C ASP A 179 13.15 -0.81 -1.02
N VAL A 180 13.89 -1.13 -2.09
CA VAL A 180 13.36 -1.79 -3.28
C VAL A 180 12.69 -3.11 -2.92
N ARG A 181 13.35 -3.95 -2.11
CA ARG A 181 12.78 -5.23 -1.69
C ARG A 181 11.56 -5.07 -0.80
N ALA A 182 11.57 -4.12 0.13
CA ALA A 182 10.42 -3.84 1.00
C ALA A 182 9.21 -3.33 0.22
N LEU A 183 9.44 -2.47 -0.78
CA LEU A 183 8.44 -2.00 -1.73
C LEU A 183 7.84 -3.18 -2.52
N LEU A 184 8.68 -4.02 -3.14
CA LEU A 184 8.23 -5.21 -3.88
C LEU A 184 7.48 -6.20 -2.97
N ALA A 185 7.96 -6.46 -1.75
CA ALA A 185 7.25 -7.28 -0.79
C ALA A 185 5.88 -6.69 -0.47
N THR A 186 5.79 -5.38 -0.23
CA THR A 186 4.51 -4.72 0.02
C THR A 186 3.53 -4.97 -1.12
N LEU A 187 3.99 -4.84 -2.37
CA LEU A 187 3.19 -5.14 -3.56
C LEU A 187 2.68 -6.58 -3.58
N PHE A 188 3.57 -7.55 -3.36
CA PHE A 188 3.22 -8.98 -3.38
C PHE A 188 2.42 -9.46 -2.17
N MET A 189 2.49 -8.77 -1.03
CA MET A 189 1.69 -9.10 0.16
C MET A 189 0.34 -8.36 0.19
N SER A 190 0.05 -7.50 -0.78
CA SER A 190 -1.22 -6.74 -0.83
C SER A 190 -2.35 -7.51 -1.54
N ARG A 191 -3.59 -7.39 -1.08
CA ARG A 191 -4.78 -7.79 -1.85
C ARG A 191 -4.90 -6.94 -3.12
N GLY A 192 -5.44 -7.51 -4.19
CA GLY A 192 -5.56 -6.87 -5.51
C GLY A 192 -4.64 -7.49 -6.56
N MET A 193 -4.58 -6.87 -7.75
CA MET A 193 -3.72 -7.36 -8.83
C MET A 193 -2.38 -6.61 -8.82
N PRO A 194 -1.25 -7.26 -8.50
CA PRO A 194 0.06 -6.61 -8.61
C PRO A 194 0.48 -6.46 -10.08
N LEU A 195 1.05 -5.29 -10.40
CA LEU A 195 1.70 -4.99 -11.67
C LEU A 195 3.15 -4.56 -11.37
N ILE A 196 4.10 -5.20 -12.05
CA ILE A 196 5.52 -4.85 -12.03
C ILE A 196 5.88 -4.20 -13.36
N GLN A 197 6.64 -3.11 -13.31
CA GLN A 197 7.21 -2.49 -14.49
C GLN A 197 8.42 -3.30 -14.97
N GLN A 198 8.48 -3.53 -16.28
CA GLN A 198 9.56 -4.28 -16.90
C GLN A 198 10.94 -3.73 -16.51
N GLY A 199 11.76 -4.59 -15.91
CA GLY A 199 13.13 -4.29 -15.50
C GLY A 199 13.28 -3.93 -14.01
N ASP A 200 12.19 -3.62 -13.30
CA ASP A 200 12.27 -3.37 -11.86
C ASP A 200 12.73 -4.62 -11.09
N GLU A 201 12.44 -5.81 -11.61
CA GLU A 201 12.90 -7.09 -11.05
C GLU A 201 14.41 -7.31 -11.15
N MET A 202 15.12 -6.51 -11.94
CA MET A 202 16.56 -6.62 -12.16
C MET A 202 17.32 -5.31 -11.87
N GLY A 203 16.65 -4.32 -11.27
CA GLY A 203 17.26 -3.06 -10.87
C GLY A 203 17.46 -2.06 -12.01
N ARG A 204 16.59 -2.10 -13.04
CA ARG A 204 16.62 -1.14 -14.15
C ARG A 204 16.58 0.30 -13.64
N THR A 205 17.41 1.16 -14.25
CA THR A 205 17.46 2.60 -14.02
C THR A 205 17.24 3.34 -15.34
N GLN A 206 16.63 4.51 -15.27
CA GLN A 206 16.56 5.53 -16.32
C GLN A 206 17.44 6.74 -15.97
N GLN A 207 18.41 6.55 -15.07
CA GLN A 207 19.39 7.56 -14.65
C GLN A 207 18.73 8.84 -14.11
N GLY A 208 17.61 8.69 -13.41
CA GLY A 208 16.85 9.83 -12.87
C GLY A 208 15.95 10.53 -13.91
N ASN A 209 15.86 10.03 -15.14
CA ASN A 209 14.84 10.50 -16.08
C ASN A 209 13.49 9.85 -15.71
N ASN A 210 12.50 10.66 -15.31
CA ASN A 210 11.18 10.17 -14.91
C ASN A 210 10.12 10.30 -16.03
N ASN A 211 10.57 10.63 -17.24
CA ASN A 211 9.71 10.84 -18.39
C ASN A 211 10.46 10.48 -19.67
N ALA A 212 11.03 9.28 -19.73
CA ALA A 212 11.92 8.85 -20.81
C ALA A 212 11.19 8.49 -22.13
N TYR A 213 10.10 9.20 -22.46
CA TYR A 213 9.22 8.91 -23.60
C TYR A 213 9.91 9.07 -24.97
N ALA A 214 10.93 9.95 -25.04
CA ALA A 214 11.67 10.28 -26.25
C ALA A 214 13.06 9.62 -26.31
N GLN A 215 13.34 8.66 -25.42
CA GLN A 215 14.65 8.02 -25.30
C GLN A 215 14.60 6.61 -25.89
N ASP A 216 15.07 6.45 -27.12
CA ASP A 216 15.25 5.16 -27.82
C ASP A 216 16.74 4.76 -27.74
N ASN A 217 17.25 4.52 -26.53
CA ASN A 217 18.67 4.33 -26.23
C ASN A 217 18.91 3.63 -24.87
N GLU A 218 20.16 3.58 -24.41
CA GLU A 218 20.60 2.91 -23.17
C GLU A 218 19.92 3.43 -21.90
N ILE A 219 19.27 4.61 -21.91
CA ILE A 219 18.45 5.08 -20.79
C ILE A 219 17.23 4.18 -20.60
N THR A 220 16.63 3.69 -21.68
CA THR A 220 15.38 2.92 -21.62
C THR A 220 15.59 1.42 -21.88
N TRP A 221 16.68 1.03 -22.53
CA TRP A 221 16.97 -0.38 -22.84
C TRP A 221 17.21 -1.19 -21.58
N LEU A 222 16.80 -2.46 -21.62
CA LEU A 222 17.11 -3.38 -20.54
C LEU A 222 18.58 -3.76 -20.62
N ASP A 223 19.33 -3.40 -19.58
CA ASP A 223 20.71 -3.81 -19.41
C ASP A 223 20.77 -5.22 -18.80
N TRP A 224 20.78 -6.22 -19.67
CA TRP A 224 20.90 -7.63 -19.28
C TRP A 224 22.29 -8.01 -18.75
N GLU A 225 23.32 -7.24 -19.08
CA GLU A 225 24.71 -7.53 -18.69
C GLU A 225 24.93 -7.21 -17.20
N HIS A 226 24.30 -6.13 -16.72
CA HIS A 226 24.40 -5.66 -15.33
C HIS A 226 23.15 -5.94 -14.49
N ALA A 227 22.24 -6.81 -14.97
CA ALA A 227 21.02 -7.19 -14.26
C ALA A 227 21.31 -7.78 -12.86
N ASP A 228 20.57 -7.33 -11.84
CA ASP A 228 20.65 -7.89 -10.48
C ASP A 228 19.90 -9.23 -10.40
N GLY A 229 20.63 -10.33 -10.63
CA GLY A 229 20.07 -11.69 -10.56
C GLY A 229 19.51 -12.06 -9.18
N ALA A 230 20.05 -11.50 -8.09
CA ALA A 230 19.54 -11.76 -6.75
C ALA A 230 18.18 -11.08 -6.53
N LEU A 231 17.95 -9.92 -7.15
CA LEU A 231 16.64 -9.28 -7.15
C LEU A 231 15.61 -10.05 -8.00
N VAL A 232 16.04 -10.63 -9.12
CA VAL A 232 15.17 -11.48 -9.96
C VAL A 232 14.71 -12.71 -9.16
N ASP A 233 15.64 -13.41 -8.51
CA ASP A 233 15.33 -14.56 -7.66
C ASP A 233 14.40 -14.17 -6.49
N TYR A 234 14.63 -13.00 -5.90
CA TYR A 234 13.78 -12.45 -4.86
C TYR A 234 12.34 -12.19 -5.33
N VAL A 235 12.16 -11.54 -6.48
CA VAL A 235 10.83 -11.28 -7.07
C VAL A 235 10.12 -12.60 -7.40
N ALA A 236 10.85 -13.59 -7.94
CA ALA A 236 10.32 -14.91 -8.20
C ALA A 236 9.87 -15.62 -6.91
N ALA A 237 10.63 -15.50 -5.83
CA ALA A 237 10.27 -16.04 -4.51
C ALA A 237 9.04 -15.33 -3.91
N ALA A 238 8.96 -14.00 -3.99
CA ALA A 238 7.82 -13.22 -3.51
C ALA A 238 6.52 -13.59 -4.27
N HIS A 239 6.62 -13.74 -5.58
CA HIS A 239 5.50 -14.19 -6.40
C HIS A 239 5.07 -15.63 -6.06
N ARG A 240 6.04 -16.54 -5.86
CA ARG A 240 5.75 -17.93 -5.46
C ARG A 240 5.04 -17.97 -4.11
N PHE A 241 5.58 -17.28 -3.11
CA PHE A 241 4.97 -17.17 -1.78
C PHE A 241 3.53 -16.68 -1.88
N ARG A 242 3.29 -15.56 -2.60
CA ARG A 242 1.93 -15.06 -2.82
C ARG A 242 1.00 -16.13 -3.39
N LYS A 243 1.45 -16.91 -4.38
CA LYS A 243 0.64 -17.93 -5.04
C LYS A 243 0.33 -19.12 -4.12
N GLU A 244 1.24 -19.47 -3.23
CA GLU A 244 1.10 -20.59 -2.28
C GLU A 244 0.17 -20.27 -1.11
N HIS A 245 -0.12 -19.00 -0.86
CA HIS A 245 -0.93 -18.54 0.28
C HIS A 245 -2.29 -17.91 -0.15
N PRO A 246 -3.39 -18.69 -0.15
CA PRO A 246 -4.76 -18.19 -0.40
C PRO A 246 -5.16 -17.01 0.49
N ALA A 247 -4.60 -16.90 1.70
CA ALA A 247 -4.81 -15.77 2.59
C ALA A 247 -4.42 -14.42 1.94
N LEU A 248 -3.49 -14.41 0.98
CA LEU A 248 -3.10 -13.23 0.21
C LEU A 248 -3.86 -13.06 -1.13
N THR A 249 -4.35 -14.17 -1.72
CA THR A 249 -4.87 -14.16 -3.11
C THR A 249 -6.38 -14.31 -3.26
N HIS A 250 -7.10 -14.78 -2.23
CA HIS A 250 -8.56 -14.72 -2.19
C HIS A 250 -9.11 -13.34 -2.58
N ASP A 251 -10.02 -13.35 -3.55
CA ASP A 251 -10.52 -12.14 -4.20
C ASP A 251 -11.86 -11.68 -3.59
N HIS A 252 -11.83 -11.40 -2.29
CA HIS A 252 -12.92 -10.77 -1.55
C HIS A 252 -12.37 -9.68 -0.62
N PHE A 253 -13.16 -8.64 -0.40
CA PHE A 253 -12.79 -7.59 0.55
C PHE A 253 -12.81 -8.13 1.98
N LEU A 254 -11.83 -7.70 2.75
CA LEU A 254 -11.69 -8.03 4.16
C LEU A 254 -12.71 -7.21 4.97
N ASP A 255 -13.48 -7.85 5.83
CA ASP A 255 -14.45 -7.15 6.68
C ASP A 255 -14.13 -7.21 8.18
N GLY A 256 -13.16 -8.05 8.57
CA GLY A 256 -12.75 -8.25 9.96
C GLY A 256 -13.85 -8.87 10.84
N LYS A 257 -14.97 -9.30 10.23
CA LYS A 257 -16.10 -9.90 10.94
C LYS A 257 -15.87 -11.40 10.99
N GLY A 258 -16.17 -11.99 12.15
CA GLY A 258 -16.07 -13.43 12.33
C GLY A 258 -17.09 -14.15 11.44
N LYS A 259 -16.63 -14.97 10.50
CA LYS A 259 -17.45 -15.99 9.84
C LYS A 259 -17.01 -17.34 10.36
N HIS A 260 -17.95 -18.13 10.89
CA HIS A 260 -17.64 -19.41 11.55
C HIS A 260 -16.58 -19.28 12.68
N GLY A 261 -16.52 -18.13 13.36
CA GLY A 261 -15.55 -17.88 14.43
C GLY A 261 -14.18 -17.34 13.99
N ILE A 262 -13.88 -17.27 12.69
CA ILE A 262 -12.61 -16.74 12.15
C ILE A 262 -12.85 -15.37 11.52
N ARG A 263 -12.09 -14.34 11.95
CA ARG A 263 -12.04 -13.05 11.24
C ARG A 263 -11.00 -13.13 10.13
N ASP A 264 -11.36 -12.75 8.92
CA ASP A 264 -10.50 -12.77 7.73
C ASP A 264 -9.25 -11.88 7.84
N VAL A 265 -9.32 -10.81 8.64
CA VAL A 265 -8.20 -9.94 8.97
C VAL A 265 -8.17 -9.53 10.45
N VAL A 266 -6.97 -9.38 11.01
CA VAL A 266 -6.71 -8.71 12.28
C VAL A 266 -5.50 -7.79 12.13
N TRP A 267 -5.60 -6.55 12.64
CA TRP A 267 -4.54 -5.55 12.56
C TRP A 267 -3.83 -5.41 13.90
N TRP A 268 -2.51 -5.58 13.89
CA TRP A 268 -1.69 -5.66 15.10
C TRP A 268 -0.78 -4.44 15.26
N HIS A 269 -0.75 -3.95 16.49
CA HIS A 269 0.28 -3.06 17.01
C HIS A 269 1.51 -3.90 17.41
N GLN A 270 2.72 -3.34 17.31
CA GLN A 270 3.97 -4.02 17.66
C GLN A 270 4.04 -4.53 19.11
N ASP A 271 3.22 -3.95 19.99
CA ASP A 271 3.09 -4.38 21.40
C ASP A 271 2.22 -5.64 21.57
N GLY A 272 1.76 -6.29 20.49
CA GLY A 272 1.04 -7.57 20.55
C GLY A 272 -0.43 -7.42 20.92
N ARG A 273 -0.99 -6.22 20.76
CA ARG A 273 -2.42 -5.91 20.89
C ARG A 273 -2.99 -5.51 19.54
N GLU A 274 -4.29 -5.60 19.38
CA GLU A 274 -4.95 -5.07 18.20
C GLU A 274 -4.83 -3.53 18.12
N MET A 275 -4.80 -3.03 16.90
CA MET A 275 -4.80 -1.59 16.61
C MET A 275 -6.10 -0.96 17.09
N ASN A 276 -6.00 0.20 17.74
CA ASN A 276 -7.14 1.03 18.15
C ASN A 276 -7.20 2.34 17.36
N ASP A 277 -8.28 3.11 17.51
CA ASP A 277 -8.49 4.38 16.81
C ASP A 277 -7.36 5.41 17.02
N GLY A 278 -6.73 5.42 18.19
CA GLY A 278 -5.58 6.27 18.48
C GLY A 278 -4.35 5.88 17.66
N ASP A 279 -4.09 4.58 17.49
CA ASP A 279 -2.95 4.10 16.71
C ASP A 279 -3.10 4.42 15.22
N TRP A 280 -4.32 4.29 14.68
CA TRP A 280 -4.62 4.61 13.28
C TRP A 280 -4.35 6.07 12.94
N ASN A 281 -4.55 6.97 13.92
CA ASN A 281 -4.35 8.41 13.77
C ASN A 281 -2.99 8.87 14.31
N ASN A 282 -2.14 7.96 14.82
CA ASN A 282 -0.84 8.31 15.35
C ASN A 282 0.15 8.60 14.20
N ALA A 283 0.52 9.87 14.06
CA ALA A 283 1.45 10.33 13.03
C ALA A 283 2.83 9.63 13.07
N GLY A 284 3.27 9.17 14.24
CA GLY A 284 4.56 8.49 14.44
C GLY A 284 4.53 6.97 14.22
N GLN A 285 3.35 6.36 14.10
CA GLN A 285 3.25 4.91 13.91
C GLN A 285 3.93 4.50 12.60
N SER A 286 4.86 3.56 12.69
CA SER A 286 5.74 3.14 11.57
C SER A 286 5.85 1.63 11.44
N MET A 287 5.03 0.89 12.19
CA MET A 287 4.88 -0.56 12.09
C MET A 287 3.41 -0.94 11.98
N LEU A 288 3.12 -1.97 11.20
CA LEU A 288 1.77 -2.55 11.08
C LEU A 288 1.87 -4.05 10.91
N GLY A 289 1.14 -4.82 11.72
CA GLY A 289 0.93 -6.24 11.50
C GLY A 289 -0.43 -6.49 10.85
N MET A 290 -0.47 -7.22 9.74
CA MET A 290 -1.67 -7.64 9.03
C MET A 290 -1.76 -9.17 9.10
N GLN A 291 -2.63 -9.68 9.96
CA GLN A 291 -2.92 -11.11 10.05
C GLN A 291 -4.08 -11.46 9.14
N LEU A 292 -3.82 -12.21 8.09
CA LEU A 292 -4.82 -12.70 7.14
C LEU A 292 -5.12 -14.16 7.46
N ARG A 293 -6.40 -14.50 7.52
CA ARG A 293 -6.84 -15.85 7.88
C ARG A 293 -7.89 -16.37 6.92
N THR A 294 -7.72 -17.63 6.57
CA THR A 294 -8.70 -18.45 5.87
C THR A 294 -8.84 -19.77 6.62
N THR A 295 -9.71 -20.67 6.15
CA THR A 295 -9.87 -22.00 6.75
C THR A 295 -8.56 -22.80 6.76
N ASP A 296 -7.75 -22.66 5.70
CA ASP A 296 -6.60 -23.55 5.46
C ASP A 296 -5.25 -22.81 5.47
N ASP A 297 -5.24 -21.49 5.69
CA ASP A 297 -4.05 -20.66 5.56
C ASP A 297 -4.13 -19.44 6.48
N GLU A 298 -3.03 -19.15 7.19
CA GLU A 298 -2.90 -18.05 8.13
C GLU A 298 -1.51 -17.43 8.02
N VAL A 299 -1.50 -16.16 7.58
CA VAL A 299 -0.30 -15.39 7.29
C VAL A 299 -0.32 -14.09 8.09
N LEU A 300 0.72 -13.83 8.85
CA LEU A 300 0.94 -12.55 9.54
C LEU A 300 2.04 -11.76 8.83
N VAL A 301 1.67 -10.67 8.17
CA VAL A 301 2.59 -9.78 7.46
C VAL A 301 2.91 -8.57 8.34
N TRP A 302 4.17 -8.38 8.67
CA TRP A 302 4.67 -7.18 9.32
C TRP A 302 5.29 -6.24 8.29
N PHE A 303 4.90 -4.96 8.36
CA PHE A 303 5.54 -3.86 7.63
C PHE A 303 6.32 -3.02 8.64
N ASN A 304 7.64 -3.01 8.57
CA ASN A 304 8.52 -2.20 9.41
C ASN A 304 9.20 -1.11 8.59
N ARG A 305 8.80 0.15 8.83
CA ARG A 305 9.41 1.31 8.19
C ARG A 305 10.62 1.86 8.93
N HIS A 306 10.85 1.47 10.19
CA HIS A 306 11.96 2.01 10.98
C HIS A 306 13.31 1.73 10.29
N ALA A 307 14.24 2.66 10.44
CA ALA A 307 15.63 2.50 10.02
C ALA A 307 16.44 1.59 10.97
N GLU A 308 15.82 1.16 12.06
CA GLU A 308 16.39 0.28 13.07
C GLU A 308 15.62 -1.04 13.12
N THR A 309 16.27 -2.05 13.67
CA THR A 309 15.65 -3.33 14.00
C THR A 309 14.61 -3.13 15.11
N MET A 310 13.39 -3.66 14.90
CA MET A 310 12.27 -3.44 15.83
C MET A 310 11.66 -4.75 16.33
N PRO A 311 11.40 -4.89 17.65
CA PRO A 311 10.66 -6.03 18.17
C PRO A 311 9.17 -5.90 17.86
N ALA A 312 8.53 -7.01 17.53
CA ALA A 312 7.09 -7.13 17.44
C ALA A 312 6.61 -8.35 18.23
N ARG A 313 5.67 -8.14 19.16
CA ARG A 313 5.03 -9.23 19.92
C ARG A 313 4.00 -9.91 19.03
N LEU A 314 4.09 -11.23 18.97
CA LEU A 314 3.23 -12.07 18.15
C LEU A 314 1.97 -12.47 18.91
N PRO A 315 0.84 -12.67 18.21
CA PRO A 315 -0.33 -13.30 18.80
C PRO A 315 -0.05 -14.75 19.21
N GLU A 316 -0.80 -15.25 20.18
CA GLU A 316 -0.61 -16.58 20.76
C GLU A 316 -0.51 -17.69 19.72
N GLY A 317 0.52 -18.52 19.87
CA GLY A 317 0.75 -19.80 19.19
C GLY A 317 2.04 -19.86 18.38
N ALA A 318 2.18 -20.90 17.57
CA ALA A 318 3.43 -21.24 16.91
C ALA A 318 3.51 -20.60 15.51
N TRP A 319 4.53 -19.77 15.33
CA TRP A 319 4.80 -19.05 14.10
C TRP A 319 6.18 -19.43 13.57
N GLU A 320 6.29 -19.53 12.25
CA GLU A 320 7.56 -19.67 11.55
C GLU A 320 7.72 -18.58 10.49
N VAL A 321 8.94 -18.35 10.04
CA VAL A 321 9.25 -17.35 9.02
C VAL A 321 8.98 -17.97 7.65
N GLY A 322 7.99 -17.42 6.93
CA GLY A 322 7.67 -17.84 5.55
C GLY A 322 8.38 -16.98 4.51
N PHE A 323 8.52 -15.68 4.76
CA PHE A 323 9.15 -14.74 3.84
C PHE A 323 9.78 -13.56 4.58
N VAL A 324 10.92 -13.07 4.08
CA VAL A 324 11.60 -11.87 4.58
C VAL A 324 12.16 -11.06 3.41
N SER A 325 11.99 -9.74 3.45
CA SER A 325 12.51 -8.84 2.40
C SER A 325 14.01 -8.54 2.53
N ASP A 326 14.61 -8.77 3.69
CA ASP A 326 16.07 -8.71 3.92
C ASP A 326 16.68 -10.10 3.76
N ASP A 327 17.71 -10.24 2.91
CA ASP A 327 18.31 -11.53 2.54
C ASP A 327 19.40 -12.03 3.51
N LYS A 328 19.68 -11.27 4.59
CA LYS A 328 20.87 -11.50 5.42
C LYS A 328 20.62 -11.95 6.85
N GLU A 329 19.37 -12.06 7.30
CA GLU A 329 19.09 -12.34 8.71
C GLU A 329 18.24 -13.59 8.93
N GLU A 330 18.75 -14.50 9.77
CA GLU A 330 17.88 -15.39 10.53
C GLU A 330 16.98 -14.51 11.42
N LEU A 331 15.68 -14.74 11.35
CA LEU A 331 14.66 -14.02 12.09
C LEU A 331 14.28 -14.85 13.33
N PRO A 332 15.01 -14.74 14.47
CA PRO A 332 14.67 -15.52 15.64
C PRO A 332 13.29 -15.09 16.17
N ILE A 333 12.45 -16.09 16.40
CA ILE A 333 11.20 -15.93 17.15
C ILE A 333 11.45 -16.52 18.54
N ALA A 334 11.51 -15.66 19.55
CA ALA A 334 11.81 -16.06 20.92
C ALA A 334 10.82 -15.43 21.89
N GLY A 335 10.25 -16.24 22.79
CA GLY A 335 9.31 -15.76 23.80
C GLY A 335 8.07 -15.04 23.24
N GLY A 336 7.61 -15.43 22.04
CA GLY A 336 6.49 -14.79 21.35
C GLY A 336 6.83 -13.40 20.77
N VAL A 337 8.11 -13.09 20.56
CA VAL A 337 8.57 -11.85 19.93
C VAL A 337 9.38 -12.20 18.70
N VAL A 338 9.10 -11.52 17.59
CA VAL A 338 9.94 -11.51 16.39
C VAL A 338 10.73 -10.21 16.33
N THR A 339 11.98 -10.27 15.91
CA THR A 339 12.85 -9.10 15.75
C THR A 339 12.92 -8.75 14.27
N LEU A 340 12.23 -7.70 13.84
CA LEU A 340 12.11 -7.33 12.43
C LEU A 340 13.30 -6.48 11.98
N PRO A 341 13.96 -6.79 10.83
CA PRO A 341 15.04 -5.99 10.28
C PRO A 341 14.59 -4.56 9.97
N PRO A 342 15.52 -3.61 9.88
CA PRO A 342 15.24 -2.27 9.38
C PRO A 342 14.56 -2.34 8.01
N ARG A 343 13.62 -1.42 7.74
CA ARG A 343 13.11 -1.20 6.38
C ARG A 343 12.65 -2.50 5.71
N SER A 344 11.80 -3.26 6.38
CA SER A 344 11.52 -4.66 6.01
C SER A 344 10.04 -5.01 5.99
N VAL A 345 9.72 -6.02 5.17
CA VAL A 345 8.46 -6.74 5.22
C VAL A 345 8.75 -8.19 5.55
N VAL A 346 8.06 -8.73 6.55
CA VAL A 346 8.22 -10.11 7.02
C VAL A 346 6.86 -10.78 7.02
N ALA A 347 6.73 -11.95 6.39
CA ALA A 347 5.54 -12.78 6.47
C ALA A 347 5.83 -14.02 7.33
N LEU A 348 5.02 -14.22 8.35
CA LEU A 348 5.06 -15.38 9.23
C LEU A 348 3.89 -16.31 8.93
N LEU A 349 4.14 -17.61 9.02
CA LEU A 349 3.15 -18.66 8.80
C LEU A 349 2.79 -19.31 10.13
N ARG A 350 1.51 -19.66 10.26
CA ARG A 350 1.05 -20.45 11.39
C ARG A 350 1.39 -21.92 11.19
N THR A 351 2.21 -22.51 12.07
CA THR A 351 2.63 -23.92 11.94
C THR A 351 1.56 -24.93 12.38
N GLN A 352 0.56 -24.46 13.13
CA GLN A 352 -0.64 -25.22 13.53
C GLN A 352 -1.85 -24.29 13.47
N ILE A 353 -2.68 -24.45 12.44
CA ILE A 353 -4.03 -23.86 12.42
C ILE A 353 -4.84 -24.67 13.45
N PRO A 354 -5.29 -24.06 14.56
CA PRO A 354 -6.11 -24.78 15.51
C PRO A 354 -7.36 -25.31 14.79
N PRO A 355 -7.83 -26.55 15.05
CA PRO A 355 -9.12 -26.98 14.54
C PRO A 355 -10.18 -25.96 14.95
N ASP A 356 -11.11 -25.63 14.04
CA ASP A 356 -12.25 -24.75 14.32
C ASP A 356 -12.82 -25.10 15.71
N LYS A 357 -12.86 -24.12 16.61
CA LYS A 357 -13.65 -24.30 17.83
C LYS A 357 -15.08 -24.51 17.38
N ASP A 358 -15.65 -25.66 17.72
CA ASP A 358 -17.05 -25.96 17.46
C ASP A 358 -17.88 -24.76 17.97
N PRO A 359 -18.75 -24.15 17.15
CA PRO A 359 -19.66 -23.10 17.59
C PRO A 359 -20.48 -23.50 18.83
N SER A 360 -20.59 -24.81 19.12
CA SER A 360 -21.22 -25.36 20.32
C SER A 360 -20.41 -25.19 21.62
N GLU A 361 -19.11 -24.90 21.54
CA GLU A 361 -18.23 -24.67 22.70
C GLU A 361 -18.15 -23.20 23.12
N VAL A 362 -18.78 -22.28 22.37
CA VAL A 362 -18.98 -20.90 22.82
C VAL A 362 -20.12 -20.91 23.85
N PRO A 363 -19.88 -20.57 25.13
CA PRO A 363 -20.98 -20.42 26.08
C PRO A 363 -21.94 -19.36 25.53
N PRO A 364 -23.26 -19.56 25.60
CA PRO A 364 -24.20 -18.55 25.13
C PRO A 364 -23.88 -17.22 25.82
N ASP A 365 -23.81 -16.15 25.03
CA ASP A 365 -23.68 -14.78 25.52
C ASP A 365 -24.61 -14.61 26.71
N LYS A 366 -24.06 -14.21 27.87
CA LYS A 366 -24.90 -13.78 28.98
C LYS A 366 -25.77 -12.65 28.46
N GLU A 367 -27.09 -12.86 28.46
CA GLU A 367 -28.06 -11.82 28.20
C GLU A 367 -27.66 -10.53 28.94
N PRO A 368 -27.64 -9.37 28.26
CA PRO A 368 -27.45 -8.12 28.97
C PRO A 368 -28.58 -7.98 30.00
N PRO A 369 -28.28 -7.56 31.24
CA PRO A 369 -29.30 -7.44 32.27
C PRO A 369 -30.38 -6.46 31.80
N PRO A 370 -31.67 -6.70 32.12
CA PRO A 370 -32.75 -5.85 31.68
C PRO A 370 -32.57 -4.42 32.20
N ALA A 371 -32.86 -3.45 31.34
CA ALA A 371 -32.83 -2.03 31.68
C ALA A 371 -33.71 -1.76 32.90
N LYS A 372 -33.11 -1.22 33.96
CA LYS A 372 -33.86 -0.72 35.12
C LYS A 372 -34.57 0.58 34.74
N GLU A 373 -35.88 0.60 34.92
CA GLU A 373 -36.70 1.81 34.90
C GLU A 373 -36.23 2.81 35.99
N PRO A 374 -36.38 4.12 35.78
CA PRO A 374 -35.83 5.12 36.68
C PRO A 374 -36.71 5.26 37.93
N GLU A 375 -36.22 4.79 39.07
CA GLU A 375 -36.79 5.13 40.39
C GLU A 375 -36.30 6.50 40.85
N GLY A 376 -37.25 7.31 41.32
CA GLY A 376 -37.09 8.72 41.66
C GLY A 376 -36.09 9.01 42.79
N VAL A 377 -35.41 10.14 42.64
CA VAL A 377 -34.47 10.70 43.61
C VAL A 377 -35.24 11.55 44.63
N PRO A 378 -35.12 11.30 45.95
CA PRO A 378 -35.53 12.26 46.99
C PRO A 378 -34.47 13.36 47.18
N PRO A 379 -34.85 14.56 47.66
CA PRO A 379 -33.98 15.75 47.60
C PRO A 379 -32.84 15.70 48.62
N ALA A 380 -31.62 16.07 48.19
CA ALA A 380 -30.48 16.35 49.06
C ALA A 380 -30.44 17.86 49.41
N GLY A 381 -30.04 18.14 50.65
CA GLY A 381 -30.06 19.45 51.31
C GLY A 381 -29.07 20.51 50.80
N PRO A 382 -29.01 21.68 51.47
CA PRO A 382 -28.36 22.89 50.95
C PRO A 382 -26.83 22.80 50.92
N PRO A 383 -26.16 23.57 50.04
CA PRO A 383 -24.75 23.39 49.71
C PRO A 383 -23.81 24.01 50.75
N GLU A 384 -22.73 23.29 51.05
CA GLU A 384 -21.59 23.76 51.83
C GLU A 384 -20.59 24.50 50.91
N GLN A 385 -20.10 25.65 51.36
CA GLN A 385 -19.28 26.59 50.60
C GLN A 385 -17.86 26.07 50.34
N ALA A 386 -17.39 26.17 49.10
CA ALA A 386 -15.98 25.96 48.75
C ALA A 386 -15.15 27.24 49.04
N PRO A 387 -13.90 27.12 49.54
CA PRO A 387 -12.99 28.25 49.73
C PRO A 387 -12.44 28.77 48.40
N PRO A 388 -12.00 30.04 48.32
CA PRO A 388 -11.56 30.66 47.08
C PRO A 388 -10.19 30.13 46.61
N PRO A 389 -9.91 30.14 45.29
CA PRO A 389 -8.61 29.75 44.75
C PRO A 389 -7.55 30.85 45.00
N ALA A 390 -6.31 30.41 45.28
CA ALA A 390 -5.14 31.25 45.46
C ALA A 390 -4.66 31.85 44.12
N GLU A 391 -4.21 33.11 44.18
CA GLU A 391 -3.67 33.88 43.06
C GLU A 391 -2.41 33.25 42.44
N ALA A 392 -2.34 33.25 41.11
CA ALA A 392 -1.15 32.89 40.35
C ALA A 392 -0.17 34.08 40.28
N PRO A 393 1.16 33.88 40.43
CA PRO A 393 2.15 34.94 40.27
C PRO A 393 2.33 35.32 38.78
N PRO A 394 2.69 36.58 38.48
CA PRO A 394 2.85 37.07 37.11
C PRO A 394 4.11 36.49 36.42
N PRO A 395 4.12 36.42 35.08
CA PRO A 395 5.24 35.85 34.31
C PRO A 395 6.47 36.77 34.34
N GLN A 396 7.64 36.18 34.58
CA GLN A 396 8.95 36.83 34.39
C GLN A 396 9.39 36.67 32.92
N PHE A 397 9.61 37.79 32.24
CA PHE A 397 10.24 37.84 30.92
C PHE A 397 11.78 37.94 31.06
N PRO A 398 12.58 37.13 30.36
CA PRO A 398 14.01 37.36 30.25
C PRO A 398 14.31 38.54 29.33
N GLY A 399 15.29 39.34 29.74
CA GLY A 399 15.60 40.66 29.21
C GLY A 399 16.28 40.73 27.83
N GLU A 400 16.31 41.98 27.37
CA GLU A 400 16.96 42.60 26.21
C GLU A 400 18.08 41.82 25.50
N VAL A 401 17.89 41.64 24.19
CA VAL A 401 18.95 41.37 23.21
C VAL A 401 19.35 42.71 22.57
N PRO A 402 20.65 43.07 22.50
CA PRO A 402 21.08 44.34 21.92
C PRO A 402 21.02 44.34 20.38
N ALA A 403 20.80 45.54 19.82
CA ALA A 403 20.65 45.83 18.40
C ALA A 403 21.87 45.46 17.53
N PRO A 404 21.68 45.19 16.22
CA PRO A 404 22.77 44.89 15.30
C PRO A 404 23.58 46.16 14.96
N LYS A 405 24.92 46.04 15.01
CA LYS A 405 25.83 47.01 14.40
C LYS A 405 25.88 46.76 12.90
N THR A 406 25.66 47.83 12.14
CA THR A 406 25.99 47.95 10.71
C THR A 406 27.49 48.05 10.50
N ALA A 407 28.03 47.23 9.59
CA ALA A 407 29.08 47.55 8.61
C ALA A 407 29.19 46.39 7.62
#